data_AF-A0A673HNI8-F1
#
_entry.id   AF-A0A673HNI8-F1
#
_cell.length_a   1.000
_cell.length_b   1.000
_cell.length_c   1.000
_cell.angle_alpha   90.00
_cell.angle_beta   90.00
_cell.angle_gamma   90.00
#
_symmetry.space_group_name_H-M   'P 1'
#
loop_
_entity.id
_entity.type
_entity.pdbx_description
1 polymer ?
#
loop_
_entity_poly.entity_id
_entity_poly.type
_entity_poly.pdbx_seq_one_letter_code
_entity_poly.pdbx_strand_id
1 'polypeptide(L)'
;LKEMQKRCNRPPLSLLLVCLCLSVSFIVVVPGDPIVAHVGSTVIVPCWTSPPENAEALEIRWYRHDQFNNPVLLYNHGKIQDIQECFRNRSSLALRSDQSGGLKDGDVSLRLEKLTFQDAD
;
A
#
# COMPACT_ATOMS: atom_id res chain seq x y z
N LEU A 1 -0.65 -11.12 2.12
CA LEU A 1 -0.91 -9.71 2.51
C LEU A 1 0.40 -8.93 2.45
N LYS A 2 0.43 -7.96 1.52
CA LYS A 2 1.09 -6.64 1.61
C LYS A 2 2.61 -6.64 1.70
N GLU A 3 3.21 -6.55 0.52
CA GLU A 3 4.62 -6.22 0.37
C GLU A 3 4.76 -4.70 0.15
N MET A 4 5.68 -4.09 0.88
CA MET A 4 6.18 -2.75 0.58
C MET A 4 7.66 -2.88 0.26
N GLN A 5 8.05 -2.52 -0.96
CA GLN A 5 9.43 -2.68 -1.41
C GLN A 5 10.18 -1.36 -1.31
N LYS A 6 11.22 -1.31 -0.46
CA LYS A 6 12.21 -0.23 -0.45
C LYS A 6 13.09 -0.35 -1.70
N ARG A 7 12.90 0.53 -2.70
CA ARG A 7 13.82 0.63 -3.83
C ARG A 7 15.04 1.49 -3.43
N CYS A 8 16.20 0.87 -3.27
CA CYS A 8 17.49 1.59 -3.20
C CYS A 8 17.95 1.81 -4.66
N ASN A 9 17.85 3.04 -5.19
CA ASN A 9 18.33 3.36 -6.54
C ASN A 9 19.85 3.13 -6.62
N ARG A 10 20.31 2.18 -7.44
CA ARG A 10 21.74 1.93 -7.68
C ARG A 10 22.31 3.04 -8.60
N PRO A 11 23.27 3.86 -8.17
CA PRO A 11 23.94 4.79 -9.07
C PRO A 11 24.91 4.06 -10.04
N PRO A 12 25.21 4.64 -11.22
CA PRO A 12 26.19 4.09 -12.15
C PRO A 12 27.61 4.13 -11.56
N LEU A 13 28.41 3.15 -11.98
CA LEU A 13 29.66 2.64 -11.38
C LEU A 13 30.85 3.61 -11.18
N SER A 14 30.71 4.94 -11.28
CA SER A 14 31.87 5.86 -11.28
C SER A 14 32.17 6.61 -9.99
N LEU A 15 31.36 6.49 -8.93
CA LEU A 15 31.75 6.98 -7.62
C LEU A 15 31.32 5.98 -6.54
N LEU A 16 32.33 5.50 -5.82
CA LEU A 16 32.23 4.74 -4.58
C LEU A 16 31.62 5.63 -3.47
N LEU A 17 30.39 6.13 -3.66
CA LEU A 17 29.59 6.65 -2.57
C LEU A 17 28.99 5.43 -1.90
N VAL A 18 29.56 5.08 -0.74
CA VAL A 18 29.03 4.07 0.17
C VAL A 18 27.51 4.24 0.23
N CYS A 19 26.79 3.34 -0.43
CA CYS A 19 25.36 3.26 -0.30
C CYS A 19 25.13 2.67 1.09
N LEU A 20 25.15 3.53 2.11
CA LEU A 20 24.48 3.27 3.37
C LEU A 20 23.00 3.16 3.03
N CYS A 21 22.57 2.08 2.36
CA CYS A 21 21.19 1.64 2.45
C CYS A 21 21.04 1.28 3.94
N LEU A 22 20.76 2.28 4.78
CA LEU A 22 20.24 2.07 6.12
C LEU A 22 19.05 1.14 5.89
N SER A 23 19.24 -0.14 6.18
CA SER A 23 18.20 -1.16 6.07
C SER A 23 17.23 -0.88 7.21
N VAL A 24 16.41 0.15 7.03
CA VAL A 24 15.40 0.55 8.00
C VAL A 24 14.35 -0.55 7.99
N SER A 25 14.40 -1.38 9.02
CA SER A 25 13.48 -2.49 9.26
C SER A 25 12.16 -1.95 9.81
N PHE A 26 11.08 -2.21 9.09
CA PHE A 26 9.72 -1.97 9.56
C PHE A 26 8.89 -3.22 9.31
N ILE A 27 7.85 -3.41 10.10
CA ILE A 27 6.82 -4.41 9.85
C ILE A 27 5.57 -3.72 9.29
N VAL A 28 4.75 -4.47 8.56
CA VAL A 28 3.44 -4.00 8.11
C VAL A 28 2.39 -4.48 9.10
N VAL A 29 1.66 -3.54 9.68
CA VAL A 29 0.56 -3.80 10.62
C VAL A 29 -0.76 -3.73 9.86
N VAL A 30 -1.62 -4.71 10.13
CA VAL A 30 -2.92 -4.91 9.50
C VAL A 30 -3.95 -5.29 10.57
N PRO A 31 -5.26 -5.14 10.32
CA PRO A 31 -6.30 -5.70 11.17
C PRO A 31 -6.06 -7.18 11.47
N GLY A 32 -6.24 -7.57 12.72
CA GLY A 32 -6.24 -8.98 13.11
C GLY A 32 -7.54 -9.69 12.73
N ASP A 33 -8.66 -8.96 12.76
CA ASP A 33 -9.99 -9.47 12.42
C ASP A 33 -10.41 -9.11 10.99
N PRO A 34 -11.27 -9.93 10.35
CA PRO A 34 -11.87 -9.59 9.07
C PRO A 34 -12.67 -8.29 9.14
N ILE A 35 -12.61 -7.50 8.08
CA ILE A 35 -13.41 -6.28 7.97
C ILE A 35 -14.75 -6.62 7.35
N VAL A 36 -15.82 -6.31 8.06
CA VAL A 36 -17.20 -6.52 7.60
C VAL A 36 -17.78 -5.20 7.12
N ALA A 37 -18.31 -5.20 5.91
CA ALA A 37 -18.95 -4.04 5.29
C ALA A 37 -20.11 -4.47 4.39
N HIS A 38 -21.03 -3.54 4.12
CA HIS A 38 -22.20 -3.81 3.28
C HIS A 38 -21.86 -3.69 1.79
N VAL A 39 -22.53 -4.48 0.95
CA VAL A 39 -22.48 -4.29 -0.50
C VAL A 39 -22.94 -2.87 -0.86
N GLY A 40 -22.26 -2.24 -1.81
CA GLY A 40 -22.47 -0.85 -2.23
C GLY A 40 -21.80 0.19 -1.33
N SER A 41 -21.33 -0.19 -0.13
CA SER A 41 -20.67 0.74 0.79
C SER A 41 -19.21 1.00 0.41
N THR A 42 -18.58 1.92 1.16
CA THR A 42 -17.14 2.19 1.10
C THR A 42 -16.50 1.67 2.38
N VAL A 43 -15.35 1.01 2.24
CA VAL A 43 -14.56 0.52 3.37
C VAL A 43 -13.15 1.09 3.32
N ILE A 44 -12.55 1.27 4.49
CA ILE A 44 -11.12 1.51 4.64
C ILE A 44 -10.53 0.26 5.28
N VAL A 45 -9.59 -0.38 4.59
CA VAL A 45 -8.79 -1.49 5.10
C VAL A 45 -7.49 -0.91 5.66
N PRO A 46 -7.37 -0.75 6.99
CA PRO A 46 -6.24 -0.03 7.53
C PRO A 46 -4.95 -0.84 7.36
N CYS A 47 -3.84 -0.14 7.11
CA CYS A 47 -2.54 -0.74 6.93
C CYS A 47 -1.44 0.28 7.12
N TRP A 48 -0.44 -0.02 7.94
CA TRP A 48 0.63 0.93 8.21
C TRP A 48 1.95 0.26 8.57
N THR A 49 3.05 1.01 8.57
CA THR A 49 4.35 0.52 9.02
C THR A 49 4.55 0.71 10.53
N SER A 50 5.27 -0.21 11.17
CA SER A 50 5.76 -0.04 12.54
C SER A 50 7.26 -0.36 12.61
N PRO A 51 8.11 0.57 13.09
CA PRO A 51 7.77 1.96 13.45
C PRO A 51 7.24 2.76 12.23
N PRO A 52 6.57 3.92 12.46
CA PRO A 52 6.14 4.80 11.37
C PRO A 52 7.31 5.22 10.50
N GLU A 53 7.17 5.07 9.18
CA GLU A 53 8.23 5.31 8.20
C GLU A 53 7.64 5.94 6.94
N ASN A 54 8.33 6.93 6.35
CA ASN A 54 7.82 7.56 5.13
C ASN A 54 7.74 6.54 3.98
N ALA A 55 6.52 6.27 3.52
CA ALA A 55 6.19 5.34 2.47
C ALA A 55 6.06 5.97 1.07
N GLU A 56 6.22 7.29 0.92
CA GLU A 56 6.06 8.01 -0.35
C GLU A 56 7.00 7.49 -1.45
N ALA A 57 8.19 7.04 -1.07
CA ALA A 57 9.21 6.48 -1.96
C ALA A 57 9.09 4.96 -2.18
N LEU A 58 8.13 4.30 -1.53
CA LEU A 58 7.93 2.86 -1.63
C LEU A 58 7.04 2.51 -2.81
N GLU A 59 7.28 1.33 -3.37
CA GLU A 59 6.27 0.66 -4.17
C GLU A 59 5.29 -0.03 -3.22
N ILE A 60 4.00 0.29 -3.34
CA ILE A 60 2.94 -0.26 -2.50
C ILE A 60 1.98 -1.04 -3.39
N ARG A 61 1.72 -2.29 -3.01
CA ARG A 61 0.79 -3.18 -3.71
C ARG A 61 -0.29 -3.68 -2.77
N TRP A 62 -1.53 -3.37 -3.11
CA TRP A 62 -2.69 -4.07 -2.60
C TRP A 62 -3.09 -5.13 -3.60
N TYR A 63 -3.10 -6.39 -3.18
CA TYR A 63 -3.38 -7.53 -4.05
C TYR A 63 -4.17 -8.58 -3.28
N ARG A 64 -5.04 -9.30 -3.98
CA ARG A 64 -5.76 -10.48 -3.43
C ARG A 64 -4.82 -11.67 -3.33
N HIS A 65 -5.27 -12.72 -2.66
CA HIS A 65 -4.53 -13.98 -2.57
C HIS A 65 -4.03 -14.43 -3.95
N ASP A 66 -2.75 -14.79 -4.04
CA ASP A 66 -2.06 -15.21 -5.27
C ASP A 66 -2.08 -14.24 -6.47
N GLN A 67 -2.53 -12.99 -6.31
CA GLN A 67 -2.63 -11.99 -7.39
C GLN A 67 -1.53 -10.92 -7.33
N PHE A 68 -0.31 -11.27 -6.93
CA PHE A 68 0.78 -10.30 -6.73
C PHE A 68 1.11 -9.42 -7.95
N ASN A 69 1.08 -10.01 -9.15
CA ASN A 69 1.35 -9.30 -10.41
C ASN A 69 0.13 -8.61 -11.01
N ASN A 70 -1.05 -8.81 -10.41
CA ASN A 70 -2.31 -8.21 -10.82
C ASN A 70 -2.96 -7.52 -9.62
N PRO A 71 -2.36 -6.44 -9.07
CA PRO A 71 -2.84 -5.83 -7.85
C PRO A 71 -4.19 -5.12 -8.04
N VAL A 72 -4.95 -5.03 -6.95
CA VAL A 72 -6.11 -4.15 -6.78
C VAL A 72 -5.71 -2.69 -6.98
N LEU A 73 -4.60 -2.29 -6.34
CA LEU A 73 -4.02 -0.95 -6.43
C LEU A 73 -2.50 -1.06 -6.41
N LEU A 74 -1.85 -0.39 -7.37
CA LEU A 74 -0.41 -0.19 -7.40
C LEU A 74 -0.10 1.29 -7.19
N TYR A 75 0.63 1.61 -6.14
CA TYR A 75 1.27 2.92 -5.99
C TYR A 75 2.76 2.78 -6.26
N ASN A 76 3.27 3.58 -7.22
CA ASN A 76 4.66 3.57 -7.60
C ASN A 76 5.08 4.94 -8.15
N HIS A 77 6.25 5.43 -7.76
CA HIS A 77 6.77 6.75 -8.15
C HIS A 77 5.76 7.90 -7.97
N GLY A 78 5.06 7.93 -6.83
CA GLY A 78 4.10 9.01 -6.52
C GLY A 78 2.77 8.92 -7.26
N LYS A 79 2.49 7.82 -7.97
CA LYS A 79 1.28 7.66 -8.78
C LYS A 79 0.54 6.37 -8.43
N ILE A 80 -0.78 6.46 -8.37
CA ILE A 80 -1.68 5.32 -8.30
C ILE A 80 -1.95 4.81 -9.73
N GLN A 81 -1.91 3.50 -9.90
CA GLN A 81 -2.21 2.79 -11.14
C GLN A 81 -3.26 1.73 -10.86
N ASP A 82 -4.36 1.79 -11.60
CA ASP A 82 -5.41 0.78 -11.62
C ASP A 82 -5.01 -0.32 -12.61
N ILE A 83 -4.69 -1.52 -12.11
CA ILE A 83 -4.30 -2.66 -12.95
C ILE A 83 -5.51 -3.54 -13.27
N GLN A 84 -6.33 -3.85 -12.27
CA GLN A 84 -7.56 -4.61 -12.44
C GLN A 84 -8.74 -3.69 -12.79
N GLU A 85 -9.38 -3.92 -13.94
CA GLU A 85 -10.56 -3.16 -14.38
C GLU A 85 -11.70 -3.15 -13.36
N CYS A 86 -11.94 -4.26 -12.65
CA CYS A 86 -13.00 -4.36 -11.66
C CYS A 86 -12.79 -3.45 -10.43
N PHE A 87 -11.57 -3.00 -10.18
CA PHE A 87 -11.21 -2.09 -9.07
C PHE A 87 -10.91 -0.66 -9.54
N ARG A 88 -10.90 -0.41 -10.86
CA ARG A 88 -10.65 0.90 -11.45
C ARG A 88 -11.65 1.93 -10.92
N ASN A 89 -11.15 3.11 -10.54
CA ASN A 89 -11.95 4.19 -9.95
C ASN A 89 -12.72 3.82 -8.67
N ARG A 90 -12.40 2.69 -8.05
CA ARG A 90 -12.98 2.24 -6.77
C ARG A 90 -11.92 2.12 -5.68
N SER A 91 -10.64 2.04 -6.05
CA SER A 91 -9.53 1.87 -5.12
C SER A 91 -8.70 3.16 -4.99
N SER A 92 -8.27 3.48 -3.77
CA SER A 92 -7.40 4.63 -3.48
C SER A 92 -6.65 4.43 -2.15
N LEU A 93 -5.60 5.22 -1.91
CA LEU A 93 -4.98 5.29 -0.58
C LEU A 93 -5.75 6.29 0.29
N ALA A 94 -5.90 6.00 1.58
CA ALA A 94 -6.62 6.83 2.53
C ALA A 94 -5.94 6.87 3.89
N LEU A 95 -6.40 7.79 4.74
CA LEU A 95 -5.99 7.88 6.14
C LEU A 95 -6.77 6.83 6.96
N ARG A 96 -6.07 6.08 7.82
CA ARG A 96 -6.68 5.16 8.78
C ARG A 96 -7.47 5.88 9.88
N SER A 97 -7.09 7.12 10.19
CA SER A 97 -7.71 8.00 11.19
C SER A 97 -7.35 9.45 10.91
N ASP A 98 -8.04 10.37 11.59
CA ASP A 98 -7.76 11.81 11.58
C ASP A 98 -6.36 12.18 12.08
N GLN A 99 -5.77 11.34 12.93
CA GLN A 99 -4.41 11.50 13.46
C GLN A 99 -3.31 10.97 12.54
N SER A 100 -3.66 10.37 11.40
CA SER A 100 -2.67 9.79 10.49
C SER A 100 -2.04 10.83 9.56
N GLY A 101 -0.71 10.90 9.49
CA GLY A 101 0.02 11.66 8.48
C GLY A 101 0.04 11.01 7.08
N GLY A 102 -0.73 9.93 6.87
CA GLY A 102 -0.80 9.23 5.59
C GLY A 102 0.54 8.56 5.25
N LEU A 103 0.93 8.66 3.98
CA LEU A 103 2.18 8.06 3.49
C LEU A 103 3.41 8.52 4.27
N LYS A 104 3.43 9.75 4.79
CA LYS A 104 4.57 10.28 5.56
C LYS A 104 4.80 9.54 6.88
N ASP A 105 3.74 8.99 7.46
CA ASP A 105 3.77 8.18 8.68
C ASP A 105 3.70 6.68 8.38
N GLY A 106 3.82 6.30 7.10
CA GLY A 106 3.77 4.91 6.65
C GLY A 106 2.37 4.32 6.62
N ASP A 107 1.32 5.15 6.67
CA ASP A 107 -0.05 4.72 6.47
C ASP A 107 -0.33 4.53 4.98
N VAL A 108 -0.65 3.29 4.64
CA VAL A 108 -0.92 2.83 3.27
C VAL A 108 -2.31 2.20 3.17
N SER A 109 -3.22 2.63 4.04
CA SER A 109 -4.59 2.10 4.11
C SER A 109 -5.31 2.19 2.77
N LEU A 110 -6.00 1.11 2.39
CA LEU A 110 -6.77 1.04 1.16
C LEU A 110 -8.18 1.54 1.43
N ARG A 111 -8.65 2.49 0.63
CA ARG A 111 -10.07 2.82 0.52
C ARG A 111 -10.63 2.15 -0.73
N LEU A 112 -11.66 1.33 -0.51
CA LEU A 112 -12.38 0.63 -1.56
C LEU A 112 -13.86 1.05 -1.55
N GLU A 113 -14.31 1.60 -2.68
CA GLU A 113 -15.69 2.09 -2.87
C GLU A 113 -16.57 1.07 -3.59
N LYS A 114 -17.89 1.23 -3.39
CA LYS A 114 -18.94 0.49 -4.11
C LYS A 114 -18.73 -1.02 -4.01
N LEU A 115 -18.55 -1.53 -2.80
CA LEU A 115 -18.27 -2.95 -2.56
C LEU A 115 -19.25 -3.89 -3.27
N THR A 116 -18.74 -5.03 -3.71
CA THR A 116 -19.45 -6.10 -4.39
C THR A 116 -19.11 -7.43 -3.74
N PHE A 117 -19.91 -8.47 -4.00
CA PHE A 117 -19.60 -9.82 -3.51
C PHE A 117 -18.27 -10.38 -4.05
N GLN A 118 -17.73 -9.83 -5.15
CA GLN A 118 -16.44 -10.23 -5.70
C GLN A 118 -15.24 -9.67 -4.93
N ASP A 119 -15.48 -8.74 -3.99
CA ASP A 119 -14.44 -8.10 -3.20
C ASP A 119 -14.17 -8.81 -1.86
N ALA A 120 -14.88 -9.91 -1.57
CA ALA A 120 -14.83 -10.62 -0.29
C ALA A 120 -13.61 -11.55 -0.11
N ASP A 121 -12.55 -11.35 -0.90
CA ASP A 121 -11.43 -12.28 -1.11
C ASP A 121 -10.07 -11.65 -0.74
#